data_AF-A0A2E1N903-F1
#
_entry.id   AF-A0A2E1N903-F1
#
_cell.length_a   1.000
_cell.length_b   1.000
_cell.length_c   1.000
_cell.angle_alpha   90.00
_cell.angle_beta   90.00
_cell.angle_gamma   90.00
#
_symmetry.space_group_name_H-M   'P 1'
#
loop_
_entity.id
_entity.type
_entity.pdbx_description
1 polymer ?
#
loop_
_entity_poly.entity_id
_entity_poly.type
_entity_poly.pdbx_seq_one_letter_code
_entity_poly.pdbx_strand_id
1 'polypeptide(L)'
;MILSYLLRKLLPWIIEIGLWLTVIAGAALGYGENYLGSPVLSAALGALIGFLAGVIPLGMLQTTVRNNLLLESMVKDGYGRPRLSLHKGEVVEMPYVSSEDQL
;
A
#
# COMPACT_ATOMS: atom_id res chain seq x y z
N MET A 1 9.26 12.63 13.10
CA MET A 1 8.07 11.84 13.50
C MET A 1 6.78 12.33 12.84
N ILE A 2 6.52 13.64 12.76
CA ILE A 2 5.28 14.18 12.15
C ILE A 2 5.20 13.94 10.63
N LEU A 3 6.30 14.15 9.89
CA LEU A 3 6.33 13.98 8.43
C LEU A 3 6.03 12.54 8.00
N SER A 4 6.58 11.54 8.71
CA SER A 4 6.36 10.12 8.42
C SER A 4 4.93 9.67 8.72
N TYR A 5 4.29 10.25 9.75
CA TYR A 5 2.89 9.98 10.07
C TYR A 5 1.94 10.58 9.02
N LEU A 6 2.18 11.83 8.62
CA LEU A 6 1.41 12.49 7.57
C LEU A 6 1.54 11.77 6.23
N LEU A 7 2.75 11.33 5.85
CA LEU A 7 2.95 10.54 4.63
C LEU A 7 2.15 9.24 4.67
N ARG A 8 2.17 8.50 5.79
CA ARG A 8 1.38 7.26 5.94
C ARG A 8 -0.12 7.48 5.81
N LYS A 9 -0.61 8.62 6.30
CA LYS A 9 -2.03 8.96 6.26
C LYS A 9 -2.45 9.44 4.87
N LEU A 10 -1.59 10.19 4.16
CA LEU A 10 -1.91 10.80 2.87
C LEU A 10 -1.63 9.89 1.67
N LEU A 11 -0.64 8.99 1.75
CA LEU A 11 -0.27 8.14 0.63
C LEU A 11 -1.42 7.27 0.08
N PRO A 12 -2.29 6.65 0.91
CA PRO A 12 -3.44 5.91 0.41
C PRO A 12 -4.40 6.80 -0.38
N TRP A 13 -4.64 8.02 0.10
CA TRP A 13 -5.47 9.00 -0.59
C TRP A 13 -4.85 9.46 -1.91
N ILE A 14 -3.54 9.70 -1.93
CA ILE A 14 -2.81 10.08 -3.16
C ILE A 14 -2.91 8.97 -4.21
N ILE A 15 -2.77 7.71 -3.77
CA ILE A 15 -2.90 6.53 -4.64
C ILE A 15 -4.32 6.44 -5.19
N GLU A 16 -5.34 6.59 -4.35
CA GLU A 16 -6.74 6.53 -4.76
C GLU A 16 -7.10 7.66 -5.74
N ILE A 17 -6.71 8.90 -5.44
CA ILE A 17 -6.91 10.06 -6.32
C ILE A 17 -6.18 9.84 -7.66
N GLY A 18 -4.93 9.35 -7.62
CA GLY A 18 -4.17 9.03 -8.82
C GLY A 18 -4.87 7.99 -9.69
N LEU A 19 -5.48 6.98 -9.06
CA LEU A 19 -6.24 5.94 -9.73
C LEU A 19 -7.46 6.54 -10.45
N TRP A 20 -8.25 7.36 -9.76
CA TRP A 20 -9.38 8.06 -10.38
C TRP A 20 -8.94 8.99 -11.52
N LEU A 21 -7.81 9.66 -11.39
CA LEU A 21 -7.25 10.50 -12.47
C LEU A 21 -6.89 9.67 -13.70
N THR A 22 -6.31 8.48 -13.54
CA THR A 22 -6.01 7.59 -14.69
C THR A 22 -7.28 7.11 -15.39
N VAL A 23 -8.35 6.86 -14.64
CA VAL A 23 -9.67 6.51 -15.21
C VAL A 23 -10.24 7.67 -16.02
N ILE A 24 -10.23 8.88 -15.45
CA ILE A 24 -10.76 10.08 -16.12
C ILE A 24 -9.94 10.42 -17.37
N ALA A 25 -8.61 10.35 -17.28
CA ALA A 25 -7.72 10.59 -18.41
C ALA A 25 -7.96 9.56 -19.54
N GLY A 26 -8.06 8.28 -19.18
CA GLY A 26 -8.39 7.22 -20.13
C GLY A 26 -9.75 7.42 -20.79
N ALA A 27 -10.77 7.80 -20.02
CA ALA A 27 -12.11 8.10 -20.53
C ALA A 27 -12.10 9.28 -21.50
N ALA A 28 -11.38 10.35 -21.18
CA ALA A 28 -11.28 11.55 -22.02
C ALA A 28 -10.58 11.26 -23.35
N LEU A 29 -9.48 10.50 -23.32
CA LEU A 29 -8.78 10.06 -24.53
C LEU A 29 -9.66 9.14 -25.38
N GLY A 30 -10.32 8.17 -24.76
CA GLY A 30 -11.26 7.28 -25.44
C GLY A 30 -12.43 8.00 -26.09
N TYR A 31 -13.00 9.00 -25.41
CA TYR A 31 -14.06 9.84 -25.97
C TYR A 31 -13.58 10.64 -27.18
N GLY A 32 -12.37 11.22 -27.10
CA GLY A 32 -11.80 12.06 -28.15
C GLY A 32 -11.46 11.30 -29.43
N GLU A 33 -10.88 10.10 -29.31
CA GLU A 33 -10.47 9.31 -30.48
C GLU A 33 -11.61 8.48 -31.09
N ASN A 34 -12.69 8.24 -30.33
CA ASN A 34 -13.89 7.53 -30.79
C ASN A 34 -13.59 6.19 -31.49
N TYR A 35 -12.70 5.37 -30.90
CA TYR A 35 -12.22 4.09 -31.43
C TYR A 35 -13.32 3.13 -31.93
N LEU A 36 -14.49 3.14 -31.29
CA LEU A 36 -15.58 2.21 -31.53
C LEU A 36 -16.73 2.83 -32.36
N GLY A 37 -16.53 4.03 -32.92
CA GLY A 37 -17.58 4.77 -33.63
C GLY A 37 -18.70 5.31 -32.74
N SER A 38 -18.72 4.93 -31.46
CA SER A 38 -19.56 5.48 -30.40
C SER A 38 -18.70 6.17 -29.35
N PRO A 39 -18.86 7.49 -29.12
CA PRO A 39 -18.07 8.24 -28.15
C PRO A 39 -18.22 7.68 -26.73
N VAL A 40 -19.43 7.21 -26.39
CA VAL A 40 -19.74 6.64 -25.08
C VAL A 40 -19.03 5.30 -24.87
N LEU A 41 -19.06 4.41 -25.86
CA LEU A 41 -18.39 3.11 -25.76
C LEU A 41 -16.87 3.28 -25.75
N SER A 42 -16.35 4.21 -26.55
CA SER A 42 -14.92 4.50 -26.62
C SER A 42 -14.42 5.12 -25.31
N ALA A 43 -15.20 5.99 -24.68
CA ALA A 43 -14.91 6.53 -23.35
C ALA A 43 -14.91 5.42 -22.27
N ALA A 44 -15.88 4.52 -22.29
CA ALA A 44 -15.94 3.41 -21.34
C ALA A 44 -14.74 2.46 -21.49
N LEU A 45 -14.34 2.16 -22.72
CA LEU A 45 -13.15 1.35 -23.01
C LEU A 45 -11.88 2.07 -22.55
N GLY A 46 -11.74 3.35 -22.87
CA GLY A 46 -10.61 4.17 -22.44
C GLY A 46 -10.49 4.26 -20.92
N ALA A 47 -11.62 4.41 -20.21
CA ALA A 47 -11.68 4.39 -18.75
C ALA A 47 -11.18 3.05 -18.17
N LEU A 48 -11.58 1.93 -18.78
CA LEU A 48 -11.14 0.59 -18.38
C LEU A 48 -9.63 0.39 -18.59
N ILE A 49 -9.11 0.83 -19.73
CA ILE A 49 -7.67 0.77 -20.04
C ILE A 49 -6.89 1.65 -19.07
N GLY A 50 -7.34 2.89 -18.82
CA GLY A 50 -6.75 3.80 -17.86
C GLY A 50 -6.75 3.23 -16.44
N PHE A 51 -7.85 2.60 -16.02
CA PHE A 51 -7.95 1.88 -14.76
C PHE A 51 -6.89 0.77 -14.67
N LEU A 52 -6.81 -0.13 -15.65
CA LEU A 52 -5.86 -1.25 -15.63
C LEU A 52 -4.41 -0.77 -15.63
N ALA A 53 -4.10 0.28 -16.41
CA ALA A 53 -2.78 0.89 -16.44
C ALA A 53 -2.42 1.58 -15.11
N GLY A 54 -3.39 2.12 -14.38
CA GLY A 54 -3.19 2.74 -13.07
C GLY A 54 -3.12 1.74 -11.91
N VAL A 55 -4.00 0.73 -11.88
CA VAL A 55 -4.12 -0.24 -10.77
C VAL A 55 -2.82 -1.01 -10.54
N ILE A 56 -2.17 -1.47 -11.61
CA ILE A 56 -0.98 -2.32 -11.49
C ILE A 56 0.18 -1.58 -10.78
N PRO A 57 0.68 -0.43 -11.28
CA PRO A 57 1.77 0.28 -10.64
C PRO A 57 1.38 0.87 -9.28
N LEU A 58 0.16 1.41 -9.14
CA LEU A 58 -0.29 2.02 -7.89
C LEU A 58 -0.56 0.97 -6.80
N GLY A 59 -1.11 -0.19 -7.15
CA GLY A 59 -1.31 -1.31 -6.24
C GLY A 59 0.01 -1.93 -5.78
N MET A 60 1.01 -2.04 -6.67
CA MET A 60 2.36 -2.45 -6.30
C MET A 60 3.03 -1.47 -5.35
N LEU A 61 2.87 -0.16 -5.58
CA LEU A 61 3.35 0.88 -4.66
C LEU A 61 2.69 0.76 -3.29
N GLN A 62 1.36 0.63 -3.24
CA GLN A 62 0.62 0.51 -1.98
C GLN A 62 1.05 -0.71 -1.16
N THR A 63 1.22 -1.86 -1.81
CA THR A 63 1.64 -3.11 -1.17
C THR A 63 3.09 -3.04 -0.69
N THR A 64 4.00 -2.48 -1.50
CA THR A 64 5.41 -2.27 -1.11
C THR A 64 5.52 -1.37 0.12
N VAL A 65 4.76 -0.25 0.13
CA VAL A 65 4.75 0.65 1.28
C VAL A 65 4.20 -0.05 2.50
N ARG A 66 3.05 -0.74 2.39
CA ARG A 66 2.45 -1.46 3.51
C ARG A 66 3.42 -2.50 4.10
N ASN A 67 4.12 -3.26 3.25
CA ASN A 67 5.08 -4.27 3.69
C ASN A 67 6.29 -3.65 4.40
N ASN A 68 6.82 -2.54 3.90
CA ASN A 68 7.91 -1.81 4.58
C ASN A 68 7.47 -1.29 5.95
N LEU A 69 6.23 -0.84 6.10
CA LEU A 69 5.71 -0.42 7.41
C LEU A 69 5.59 -1.58 8.39
N LEU A 70 5.12 -2.73 7.92
CA LEU A 70 5.02 -3.94 8.73
C LEU A 70 6.40 -4.43 9.17
N LEU A 71 7.37 -4.44 8.26
CA LEU A 71 8.76 -4.77 8.58
C LEU A 71 9.35 -3.80 9.61
N GLU A 72 9.11 -2.50 9.46
CA GLU A 72 9.58 -1.50 10.43
C GLU A 72 8.96 -1.71 11.82
N SER A 73 7.68 -2.07 11.92
CA SER A 73 7.05 -2.43 13.20
C SER A 73 7.62 -3.72 13.78
N MET A 74 7.80 -4.77 12.97
CA MET A 74 8.37 -6.03 13.45
C MET A 74 9.79 -5.85 14.00
N VAL A 75 10.60 -5.01 13.34
CA VAL A 75 11.96 -4.67 13.83
C VAL A 75 11.92 -3.87 15.13
N LYS A 76 11.01 -2.90 15.26
CA LYS A 76 10.86 -2.09 16.49
C LYS A 76 10.33 -2.90 17.67
N ASP A 77 9.40 -3.82 17.42
CA ASP A 77 8.78 -4.66 18.45
C ASP A 77 9.65 -5.86 18.86
N GLY A 78 10.82 -5.99 18.23
CA GLY A 78 11.81 -7.03 18.54
C GLY A 78 11.42 -8.41 18.04
N TYR A 79 10.50 -8.50 17.07
CA TYR A 79 10.18 -9.76 16.41
C TYR A 79 11.45 -10.29 15.71
N GLY A 80 11.92 -11.46 16.16
CA GLY A 80 13.15 -12.09 15.67
C GLY A 80 14.43 -11.74 16.45
N ARG A 81 14.37 -10.91 17.50
CA ARG A 81 15.49 -10.76 18.46
C ARG A 81 15.18 -11.58 19.71
N PRO A 82 16.09 -12.46 20.18
CA PRO A 82 15.91 -13.10 21.48
C PRO A 82 15.79 -11.97 22.52
N ARG A 83 14.63 -11.91 23.19
CA ARG A 83 14.42 -10.99 24.31
C ARG A 83 15.33 -11.46 25.44
N LEU A 84 16.53 -10.90 25.48
CA LEU A 84 17.47 -11.06 26.58
C LEU A 84 16.89 -10.30 27.78
N SER A 85 16.07 -10.98 28.58
CA SER A 85 15.76 -10.48 29.90
C SER A 85 17.02 -10.64 30.76
N LEU A 86 17.69 -9.53 31.06
CA LEU A 86 18.73 -9.48 32.09
C LEU A 86 18.05 -9.65 33.45
N HIS A 87 17.77 -10.90 33.83
CA HIS A 87 17.43 -11.22 35.21
C HIS A 87 18.70 -11.74 35.88
N LYS A 88 19.30 -10.91 36.74
CA LYS A 88 20.46 -11.28 37.59
C LYS A 88 21.69 -11.83 36.84
N GLY A 89 22.06 -11.25 35.71
CA GLY A 89 23.37 -11.53 35.07
C GLY A 89 23.49 -12.85 34.31
N GLU A 90 22.40 -13.61 34.14
CA GLU A 90 22.36 -14.75 33.21
C GLU A 90 21.53 -14.41 31.97
N VAL A 91 22.10 -14.77 30.81
CA VAL A 91 21.43 -14.72 29.52
C VAL A 91 20.49 -15.91 29.44
N VAL A 92 19.24 -15.70 29.83
CA VAL A 92 18.17 -16.70 29.66
C VAL A 92 17.49 -16.44 28.32
N GLU A 93 17.57 -17.40 27.40
CA GLU A 93 16.76 -17.40 26.18
C GLU A 93 15.29 -17.60 26.58
N MET A 94 14.48 -16.55 26.50
CA MET A 94 13.05 -16.69 26.73
C MET A 94 12.41 -17.45 25.56
N PRO A 95 11.59 -18.49 25.82
CA PRO A 95 10.84 -19.16 24.78
C PRO A 95 9.92 -18.15 24.08
N TYR A 96 9.76 -18.31 22.76
CA TYR A 96 8.88 -17.50 21.94
C TYR A 96 7.46 -17.50 22.53
N VAL A 97 7.08 -16.40 23.20
CA VAL A 97 5.69 -16.17 23.56
C VAL A 97 5.03 -15.53 22.34
N SER A 98 4.23 -16.33 21.63
CA SER A 98 3.34 -15.78 20.61
C SER A 98 2.40 -14.78 21.29
N SER A 99 2.21 -13.62 20.66
CA SER A 99 1.43 -12.50 21.19
C SER A 99 -0.07 -12.76 21.35
N GLU A 100 -0.52 -14.02 21.34
CA GLU A 100 -1.92 -14.41 21.50
C GLU A 100 -2.39 -14.44 22.96
N ASP A 101 -1.48 -14.38 23.95
CA ASP A 101 -1.82 -14.57 25.38
C ASP A 101 -1.92 -13.27 26.22
N GLN A 102 -2.06 -12.09 25.61
CA GLN A 102 -2.32 -10.83 26.34
C GLN A 102 -3.73 -10.30 26.07
N LEU A 103 -4.73 -11.02 26.60
CA LEU A 103 -6.10 -10.54 26.82
C LEU A 103 -6.23 -9.96 28.23
#